data_AF-A0A939ZXT9-F1
#
_entry.id   AF-A0A939ZXT9-F1
#
_cell.length_a   1.000
_cell.length_b   1.000
_cell.length_c   1.000
_cell.angle_alpha   90.00
_cell.angle_beta   90.00
_cell.angle_gamma   90.00
#
_symmetry.space_group_name_H-M   'P 1'
#
loop_
_entity.id
_entity.type
_entity.pdbx_description
1 polymer ?
#
loop_
_entity_poly.entity_id
_entity_poly.type
_entity_poly.pdbx_seq_one_letter_code
_entity_poly.pdbx_strand_id
1 'polypeptide(L)'
;MKKLLPIAIVLLFIICLSTITVLISRRSETENTEAYDGVVECDETDVASKIPGRIASVLVEEGQLVKKGQLLAIVETREIDQKLIQARSAQSAIGAQEEKALLGAD
;
A
#
# COMPACT_ATOMS: atom_id res chain seq x y z
N MET A 1 -23.82 -37.10 -71.31
CA MET A 1 -24.30 -36.48 -70.06
C MET A 1 -23.61 -37.01 -68.78
N LYS A 2 -22.92 -38.16 -68.80
CA LYS A 2 -22.25 -38.75 -67.60
C LYS A 2 -20.93 -38.07 -67.17
N LYS A 3 -20.33 -37.23 -68.03
CA LYS A 3 -19.05 -36.53 -67.77
C LYS A 3 -19.20 -35.23 -66.96
N LEU A 4 -20.42 -34.72 -66.78
CA LEU A 4 -20.74 -33.54 -65.97
C LEU A 4 -20.98 -33.90 -64.49
N LEU A 5 -21.37 -35.16 -64.22
CA LEU A 5 -21.56 -35.69 -62.87
C LEU A 5 -20.29 -35.59 -61.98
N PRO A 6 -19.08 -35.99 -62.45
CA PRO A 6 -17.88 -35.85 -61.61
C PRO A 6 -17.50 -34.40 -61.34
N ILE A 7 -17.76 -33.49 -62.29
CA ILE A 7 -17.46 -32.06 -62.15
C ILE A 7 -18.36 -31.42 -61.08
N ALA A 8 -19.64 -31.78 -61.06
CA ALA A 8 -20.57 -31.31 -60.03
C ALA A 8 -20.21 -31.80 -58.62
N ILE A 9 -19.73 -33.04 -58.49
CA ILE A 9 -19.29 -33.61 -57.20
C ILE A 9 -18.05 -32.90 -56.68
N VAL A 10 -17.08 -32.60 -57.56
CA VAL A 10 -15.87 -31.87 -57.18
C VAL A 10 -16.20 -30.44 -56.74
N LEU A 11 -17.10 -29.74 -57.45
CA LEU A 11 -17.55 -28.40 -57.06
C LEU A 11 -18.26 -28.41 -55.69
N LEU A 12 -19.14 -29.38 -55.44
CA LEU A 12 -19.81 -29.53 -54.14
C LEU A 12 -18.79 -29.78 -53.02
N PHE A 13 -17.76 -30.59 -53.29
CA PHE A 13 -16.72 -30.91 -52.32
C PHE A 13 -15.87 -29.67 -51.97
N ILE A 14 -15.53 -28.85 -52.96
CA ILE A 14 -14.81 -27.58 -52.76
C ILE A 14 -15.64 -26.60 -51.92
N ILE A 15 -16.93 -26.48 -52.21
CA ILE A 15 -17.85 -25.60 -51.46
C ILE A 15 -17.95 -26.11 -50.01
N CYS A 16 -18.10 -27.42 -49.81
CA CYS A 16 -18.16 -28.03 -48.49
C CYS A 16 -16.88 -27.76 -47.69
N LEU A 17 -15.70 -27.99 -48.28
CA LEU A 17 -14.41 -27.68 -47.68
C LEU A 17 -14.28 -26.21 -47.29
N SER A 18 -14.63 -25.30 -48.21
CA SER A 18 -14.60 -23.86 -47.96
C SER A 18 -15.50 -23.47 -46.78
N THR A 19 -16.72 -24.00 -46.73
CA THR A 19 -17.65 -23.72 -45.63
C THR A 19 -17.15 -24.27 -44.29
N ILE A 20 -16.53 -25.46 -44.29
CA ILE A 20 -15.95 -26.07 -43.08
C ILE A 20 -14.78 -25.23 -42.56
N THR A 21 -13.89 -24.77 -43.44
CA THR A 21 -12.75 -23.93 -43.04
C THR A 21 -13.23 -22.62 -42.39
N VAL A 22 -14.23 -21.97 -42.96
CA VAL A 22 -14.80 -20.73 -42.41
C VAL A 22 -15.45 -20.95 -41.04
N LEU A 23 -16.17 -22.07 -40.86
CA LEU A 23 -16.81 -22.39 -39.57
C LEU A 23 -15.79 -22.67 -38.46
N ILE A 24 -14.65 -23.29 -38.78
CA ILE A 24 -13.58 -23.55 -37.81
C ILE A 24 -12.85 -22.26 -37.43
N SER A 25 -12.54 -21.39 -38.40
CA SER A 25 -11.88 -20.09 -38.13
C SER A 25 -12.74 -19.14 -37.29
N ARG A 26 -14.07 -19.17 -37.43
CA ARG A 26 -14.96 -18.37 -36.55
C ARG A 26 -14.98 -18.84 -35.10
N ARG A 27 -14.52 -20.07 -34.83
CA ARG A 27 -14.45 -20.62 -33.47
C ARG A 27 -13.12 -20.32 -32.79
N SER A 28 -12.10 -19.85 -33.51
CA SER A 28 -10.75 -19.61 -32.95
C SER A 28 -10.52 -18.17 -32.46
N GLU A 29 -11.55 -17.33 -32.41
CA GLU A 29 -11.49 -16.02 -31.72
C GLU A 29 -11.76 -16.17 -30.21
N THR A 30 -11.43 -17.31 -29.61
CA THR A 30 -11.43 -17.44 -28.16
C THR A 30 -10.21 -16.71 -27.62
N GLU A 31 -10.42 -15.45 -27.26
CA GLU A 31 -9.68 -14.68 -26.27
C GLU A 31 -8.16 -14.87 -26.31
N ASN A 32 -7.49 -14.03 -27.09
CA ASN A 32 -6.12 -13.62 -26.78
C ASN A 32 -6.14 -12.80 -25.49
N THR A 33 -6.44 -13.45 -24.36
CA THR A 33 -6.16 -12.88 -23.04
C THR A 33 -4.68 -13.06 -22.84
N GLU A 34 -3.92 -12.08 -23.34
CA GLU A 34 -2.52 -11.92 -22.96
C GLU A 34 -2.49 -11.86 -21.43
N ALA A 35 -2.08 -12.96 -20.81
CA ALA A 35 -1.92 -13.02 -19.38
C ALA A 35 -0.68 -12.18 -19.04
N TYR A 36 -0.91 -10.97 -18.55
CA TYR A 36 0.13 -10.12 -18.03
C TYR A 36 0.54 -10.65 -16.67
N ASP A 37 1.75 -11.20 -16.61
CA ASP A 37 2.40 -11.55 -15.35
C ASP A 37 3.25 -10.35 -14.91
N GLY A 38 3.05 -9.89 -13.68
CA GLY A 38 3.65 -8.65 -13.20
C GLY A 38 3.79 -8.67 -11.70
N VAL A 39 4.88 -8.08 -11.21
CA VAL A 39 5.11 -7.90 -9.78
C VAL A 39 4.56 -6.54 -9.39
N VAL A 40 3.67 -6.51 -8.41
CA VAL A 40 3.22 -5.27 -7.78
C VAL A 40 4.22 -4.92 -6.68
N GLU A 41 4.87 -3.78 -6.81
CA GLU A 41 5.77 -3.24 -5.79
C GLU A 41 5.01 -2.25 -4.90
N CYS A 42 5.11 -2.45 -3.58
CA CYS A 42 4.50 -1.59 -2.58
C CYS A 42 5.61 -0.94 -1.76
N ASP A 43 5.52 0.38 -1.55
CA ASP A 43 6.40 1.09 -0.63
C ASP A 43 6.04 0.72 0.81
N GLU A 44 6.90 -0.06 1.46
CA GLU A 44 6.78 -0.41 2.88
C GLU A 44 7.74 0.42 3.72
N THR A 45 7.29 0.87 4.89
CA THR A 45 8.14 1.63 5.81
C THR A 45 7.86 1.23 7.24
N ASP A 46 8.90 0.71 7.89
CA ASP A 46 8.85 0.39 9.32
C ASP A 46 8.90 1.66 10.16
N VAL A 47 7.89 1.84 11.02
CA VAL A 47 7.82 2.96 11.96
C VAL A 47 8.22 2.50 13.34
N ALA A 48 9.37 2.97 13.81
CA ALA A 48 9.86 2.71 15.17
C ALA A 48 9.84 3.97 16.04
N SER A 49 9.61 3.79 17.33
CA SER A 49 9.77 4.88 18.30
C SER A 49 11.23 5.32 18.37
N LYS A 50 11.47 6.63 18.28
CA LYS A 50 12.81 7.21 18.47
C LYS A 50 13.30 7.10 19.91
N ILE A 51 12.38 6.93 20.86
CA ILE A 51 12.66 6.89 22.30
C ILE A 51 12.34 5.49 22.83
N PRO A 52 13.26 4.86 23.60
CA PRO A 52 12.95 3.61 24.27
C PRO A 52 11.88 3.85 25.33
N GLY A 53 10.82 3.07 25.30
CA GLY A 53 9.68 3.21 26.20
C GLY A 53 8.71 2.05 26.07
N ARG A 54 7.68 2.05 26.91
CA ARG A 54 6.59 1.07 26.80
C ARG A 54 5.45 1.68 26.00
N ILE A 55 4.82 0.89 25.13
CA ILE A 55 3.61 1.31 24.43
C ILE A 55 2.50 1.44 25.46
N ALA A 56 1.99 2.65 25.66
CA ALA A 56 0.87 2.93 26.55
C ALA A 56 -0.47 2.64 25.85
N SER A 57 -0.58 3.02 24.57
CA SER A 57 -1.74 2.69 23.74
C SER A 57 -1.40 2.73 22.26
N VAL A 58 -2.08 1.90 21.48
CA VAL A 58 -2.10 1.95 20.01
C VAL A 58 -3.47 2.50 19.61
N LEU A 59 -3.49 3.50 18.73
CA LEU A 59 -4.68 4.27 18.37
C LEU A 59 -5.21 3.94 16.97
N VAL A 60 -4.62 2.94 16.32
CA VAL A 60 -4.94 2.52 14.97
C VAL A 60 -5.04 0.99 14.90
N GLU A 61 -5.87 0.50 14.00
CA GLU A 61 -6.04 -0.93 13.72
C GLU A 61 -5.25 -1.36 12.49
N GLU A 62 -4.95 -2.65 12.40
CA GLU A 62 -4.29 -3.24 11.22
C GLU A 62 -5.16 -3.05 9.97
N GLY A 63 -4.55 -2.59 8.87
CA GLY A 63 -5.26 -2.29 7.62
C GLY A 63 -5.99 -0.95 7.59
N GLN A 64 -5.93 -0.15 8.66
CA GLN A 64 -6.52 1.18 8.67
C GLN A 64 -5.72 2.17 7.81
N LEU A 65 -6.42 2.95 6.97
CA LEU A 65 -5.82 4.05 6.23
C LEU A 65 -5.43 5.20 7.17
N VAL A 66 -4.16 5.59 7.14
CA VAL A 66 -3.60 6.67 7.96
C VAL A 66 -3.04 7.80 7.10
N LYS A 67 -3.01 9.02 7.65
CA LYS A 67 -2.47 10.21 6.99
C LYS A 67 -1.12 10.60 7.58
N LYS A 68 -0.31 11.31 6.79
CA LYS A 68 0.96 11.87 7.27
C LYS A 68 0.73 12.78 8.49
N GLY A 69 1.47 12.52 9.57
CA GLY A 69 1.38 13.26 10.83
C GLY A 69 0.27 12.78 11.77
N GLN A 70 -0.46 11.72 11.43
CA GLN A 70 -1.44 11.10 12.32
C GLN A 70 -0.74 10.40 13.49
N LEU A 71 -1.30 10.56 14.69
CA LEU A 71 -0.84 9.87 15.88
C LEU A 71 -1.22 8.38 15.80
N LEU A 72 -0.21 7.51 15.84
CA LEU A 72 -0.40 6.06 15.72
C LEU A 72 -0.37 5.35 17.07
N ALA A 73 0.57 5.73 17.94
CA ALA A 73 0.74 5.12 19.25
C ALA A 73 1.31 6.14 20.25
N ILE A 74 1.01 5.93 21.53
CA ILE A 74 1.58 6.69 22.64
C ILE A 74 2.60 5.80 23.33
N VAL A 75 3.82 6.30 23.47
CA VAL A 75 4.92 5.63 24.16
C VAL A 75 5.20 6.38 25.46
N GLU A 76 5.16 5.68 26.58
CA GLU A 76 5.42 6.25 27.90
C GLU A 76 6.82 5.82 28.39
N THR A 77 7.61 6.80 28.84
CA THR A 77 8.98 6.60 29.32
C THR A 77 9.22 7.38 30.62
N ARG A 78 9.30 6.66 31.74
CA ARG A 78 9.56 7.23 33.07
C ARG A 78 10.82 8.11 33.12
N GLU A 79 11.84 7.76 32.36
CA GLU A 79 13.13 8.48 32.38
C GLU A 79 13.02 9.89 31.77
N ILE A 80 12.23 10.06 30.70
CA ILE A 80 12.02 11.36 30.06
C ILE A 80 11.21 12.26 30.99
N ASP A 81 10.16 11.72 31.61
CA ASP A 81 9.30 12.48 32.52
C ASP A 81 10.10 12.97 33.74
N GLN A 82 10.97 12.12 34.29
CA GLN A 82 11.85 12.53 35.40
C GLN A 82 12.83 13.62 35.00
N LYS A 83 13.46 13.52 33.82
CA LYS A 83 14.37 14.56 33.30
C LYS A 83 13.62 15.87 33.05
N LEU A 84 12.39 15.80 32.55
CA LEU A 84 11.53 16.97 32.34
C LEU A 84 11.21 17.66 33.68
N ILE A 85 10.84 16.88 34.70
CA ILE A 85 10.57 17.40 36.05
C ILE A 85 11.83 18.05 36.62
N GLN A 86 12.99 17.40 36.52
CA GLN A 86 14.26 17.93 37.00
C GLN A 86 14.62 19.26 36.32
N ALA A 87 14.47 19.34 34.99
CA ALA A 87 14.75 20.57 34.24
C ALA A 87 13.81 21.72 34.64
N ARG A 88 12.52 21.44 34.82
CA ARG A 88 11.53 22.44 35.27
C ARG A 88 11.79 22.92 36.70
N SER A 89 12.18 22.01 37.59
CA SER A 89 12.56 22.37 38.97
C SER A 89 13.80 23.27 38.98
N ALA A 90 14.80 22.96 38.15
CA ALA A 90 16.00 23.79 38.02
C ALA A 90 15.66 25.20 37.49
N GLN A 91 14.82 25.31 36.46
CA GLN A 91 14.36 26.59 35.93
C GLN A 91 13.61 27.42 36.99
N SER A 92 12.70 26.78 37.73
CA SER A 92 11.92 27.44 38.78
C SER A 92 12.81 27.93 39.94
N ALA A 93 13.82 27.14 40.30
CA ALA A 93 14.79 27.53 41.33
C ALA A 93 15.61 28.76 40.92
N ILE A 94 16.04 28.83 39.65
CA ILE A 94 16.76 29.99 39.11
C ILE A 94 15.88 31.24 39.15
N GLY A 95 14.63 31.15 38.68
CA GLY A 95 13.70 32.28 38.72
C GLY A 95 13.46 32.78 40.15
N ALA A 96 13.30 31.88 41.11
CA ALA A 96 13.16 32.24 42.52
C ALA A 96 14.45 32.86 43.11
N GLN A 97 15.63 32.48 42.61
CA GLN A 97 16.90 33.06 43.00
C GLN A 97 17.06 34.48 42.46
N GLU A 98 16.65 34.69 41.21
CA GLU A 98 16.68 35.98 40.52
C GLU A 98 15.72 36.97 41.16
N GLU A 99 14.49 36.54 41.48
CA GLU A 99 13.50 37.35 42.20
C GLU A 99 14.02 37.78 43.58
N LYS A 100 14.66 36.88 44.33
CA LYS A 100 15.29 37.22 45.61
C LYS A 100 16.48 38.17 45.46
N ALA A 101 17.27 38.02 44.38
CA ALA A 101 18.40 38.90 44.12
C ALA A 101 17.94 40.33 43.75
N LEU A 102 16.81 40.46 43.04
CA LEU A 102 16.18 41.74 42.75
C LEU A 102 15.55 42.38 44.00
N LEU A 103 14.78 41.61 44.78
CA LEU A 103 14.12 42.12 46.00
C LEU A 103 15.08 42.43 47.15
N GLY A 104 16.28 41.83 47.15
CA GLY A 104 17.31 42.08 48.16
C GLY A 104 18.32 43.17 47.79
N ALA A 105 18.14 43.83 46.64
CA ALA A 105 19.04 44.88 46.15
C ALA A 105 18.54 46.33 46.43
N ASP A 106 17.36 46.48 47.05
CA ASP A 106 16.82 47.75 47.57
C ASP A 106 16.98 47.83 49.10
#